data_AF-U9UW66-F1
#
_entry.id   AF-U9UW66-F1
#
_cell.length_a   1.000
_cell.length_b   1.000
_cell.length_c   1.000
_cell.angle_alpha   90.00
_cell.angle_beta   90.00
_cell.angle_gamma   90.00
#
_symmetry.space_group_name_H-M   'P 1'
#
loop_
_entity.id
_entity.type
_entity.pdbx_description
1 polymer ?
#
loop_
_entity_poly.entity_id
_entity_poly.type
_entity_poly.pdbx_seq_one_letter_code
_entity_poly.pdbx_strand_id
1 'polypeptide(L)'
;MNGLNDTMITTDITECRWEIKIEGCKDASFFRIIIGITLTLHIIVFIISTSLLLYRKIRCNSVIWNGQCFTALDGFLFWADIWCIGRIIFIIDELGNFTKGSIIFRYILFEIMAFPPIIAVATYTSGL
;
A
#
# COMPACT_ATOMS: atom_id res chain seq x y z
N MET A 1 38.21 -25.66 -53.14
CA MET A 1 39.02 -25.81 -51.91
C MET A 1 38.95 -24.49 -51.15
N ASN A 2 38.47 -24.55 -49.90
CA ASN A 2 38.67 -23.67 -48.74
C ASN A 2 38.34 -22.17 -48.93
N GLY A 3 37.38 -21.51 -48.26
CA GLY A 3 36.80 -21.74 -46.94
C GLY A 3 37.51 -20.85 -45.89
N LEU A 4 36.86 -19.77 -45.45
CA LEU A 4 36.82 -19.29 -44.04
C LEU A 4 35.96 -18.01 -43.92
N ASN A 5 34.93 -18.13 -43.08
CA ASN A 5 34.11 -17.07 -42.50
C ASN A 5 34.97 -16.11 -41.66
N ASP A 6 34.49 -14.89 -41.44
CA ASP A 6 34.10 -14.49 -40.08
C ASP A 6 33.16 -13.27 -40.07
N THR A 7 32.28 -13.31 -39.09
CA THR A 7 30.98 -12.67 -38.97
C THR A 7 31.01 -11.25 -38.41
N MET A 8 30.12 -10.43 -38.97
CA MET A 8 29.24 -9.45 -38.33
C MET A 8 29.32 -9.35 -36.79
N ILE A 9 29.71 -8.18 -36.28
CA ILE A 9 29.33 -7.71 -34.94
C ILE A 9 28.76 -6.30 -35.11
N THR A 10 27.47 -6.22 -35.41
CA THR A 10 26.67 -5.06 -35.08
C THR A 10 26.33 -5.19 -33.60
N THR A 11 26.97 -4.38 -32.74
CA THR A 11 26.54 -4.23 -31.35
C THR A 11 25.23 -3.43 -31.34
N ASP A 12 24.15 -4.08 -31.78
CA ASP A 12 22.81 -3.66 -31.41
C ASP A 12 22.66 -4.09 -29.96
N ILE A 13 22.99 -3.15 -29.07
CA ILE A 13 22.74 -3.30 -27.64
C ILE A 13 21.22 -3.30 -27.53
N THR A 14 20.65 -4.49 -27.67
CA THR A 14 19.27 -4.78 -27.32
C THR A 14 19.16 -4.49 -25.84
N GLU A 15 18.80 -3.24 -25.52
CA GLU A 15 18.23 -2.90 -24.23
C GLU A 15 17.21 -4.01 -23.94
N CYS A 16 17.47 -4.82 -22.92
CA CYS A 16 16.49 -5.76 -22.42
C CYS A 16 15.33 -4.92 -21.89
N ARG A 17 14.42 -4.52 -22.79
CA ARG A 17 13.15 -3.95 -22.45
C ARG A 17 12.31 -5.13 -22.01
N TRP A 18 12.28 -5.35 -20.70
CA TRP A 18 11.42 -6.34 -20.05
C TRP A 18 9.96 -5.90 -20.17
N GLU A 19 9.41 -5.87 -21.39
CA GLU A 19 7.98 -5.76 -21.62
C GLU A 19 7.37 -7.12 -21.26
N ILE A 20 6.92 -7.24 -20.01
CA ILE A 20 6.08 -8.36 -19.58
C ILE A 20 4.77 -8.25 -20.36
N LYS A 21 4.68 -8.94 -21.50
CA LYS A 21 3.43 -9.11 -22.23
C LYS A 21 2.55 -10.07 -21.43
N ILE A 22 1.67 -9.51 -20.60
CA ILE A 22 0.58 -10.25 -19.97
C ILE A 22 -0.48 -10.50 -21.06
N GLU A 23 -0.29 -11.55 -21.87
CA GLU A 23 -1.29 -11.99 -22.83
C GLU A 23 -2.39 -12.77 -22.10
N GLY A 24 -3.64 -12.30 -22.25
CA GLY A 24 -4.82 -12.95 -21.66
C GLY A 24 -5.21 -12.41 -20.28
N CYS A 25 -5.61 -11.14 -20.19
CA CYS A 25 -6.31 -10.58 -19.02
C CYS A 25 -7.74 -11.15 -18.89
N LYS A 26 -7.90 -12.47 -18.75
CA LYS A 26 -9.20 -13.10 -18.48
C LYS A 26 -9.65 -12.88 -17.02
N ASP A 27 -8.73 -12.48 -16.14
CA ASP A 27 -8.95 -12.30 -14.69
C ASP A 27 -9.07 -10.84 -14.23
N ALA A 28 -9.07 -9.86 -15.14
CA ALA A 28 -9.16 -8.45 -14.79
C ALA A 28 -10.43 -8.10 -13.96
N SER A 29 -11.52 -8.84 -14.16
CA SER A 29 -12.77 -8.71 -13.40
C SER A 29 -12.66 -9.27 -11.98
N PHE A 30 -12.02 -10.42 -11.78
CA PHE A 30 -11.82 -11.03 -10.46
C PHE A 30 -10.93 -10.17 -9.57
N PHE A 31 -9.81 -9.66 -10.11
CA PHE A 31 -8.93 -8.74 -9.39
C PHE A 31 -9.65 -7.44 -8.99
N ARG A 32 -10.49 -6.89 -9.88
CA ARG A 32 -11.31 -5.70 -9.56
C ARG A 32 -12.28 -5.94 -8.41
N ILE A 33 -12.92 -7.11 -8.35
CA ILE A 33 -13.84 -7.46 -7.27
C ILE A 33 -13.08 -7.56 -5.94
N ILE A 34 -11.95 -8.27 -5.89
CA ILE A 34 -11.13 -8.39 -4.68
C ILE A 34 -10.67 -7.02 -4.19
N ILE A 35 -10.19 -6.16 -5.10
CA ILE A 35 -9.75 -4.82 -4.77
C ILE A 35 -10.92 -3.99 -4.21
N GLY A 36 -12.12 -4.10 -4.79
CA GLY A 36 -13.33 -3.43 -4.30
C GLY A 36 -13.77 -3.90 -2.90
N ILE A 37 -13.73 -5.21 -2.63
CA ILE A 37 -14.00 -5.76 -1.29
C ILE A 37 -12.97 -5.23 -0.30
N THR A 38 -11.69 -5.26 -0.68
CA THR A 38 -10.59 -4.78 0.15
C THR A 38 -10.77 -3.31 0.49
N LEU A 39 -11.10 -2.47 -0.48
CA LEU A 39 -11.41 -1.05 -0.27
C LEU A 39 -12.55 -0.87 0.74
N THR A 40 -13.64 -1.60 0.55
CA THR A 40 -14.82 -1.53 1.43
C THR A 40 -14.47 -1.89 2.87
N LEU A 41 -13.69 -2.95 3.08
CA LEU A 41 -13.24 -3.35 4.41
C LEU A 41 -12.38 -2.28 5.08
N HIS A 42 -11.43 -1.68 4.36
CA HIS A 42 -10.58 -0.61 4.93
C HIS A 42 -11.39 0.63 5.28
N ILE A 43 -12.41 0.99 4.49
CA ILE A 43 -13.33 2.09 4.81
C ILE A 43 -14.12 1.78 6.09
N ILE A 44 -14.63 0.56 6.24
CA ILE A 44 -15.36 0.15 7.45
C ILE A 44 -14.45 0.23 8.68
N VAL A 45 -13.23 -0.34 8.60
CA VAL A 45 -12.26 -0.30 9.70
C VAL A 45 -11.91 1.14 10.07
N PHE A 46 -11.67 1.99 9.08
CA PHE A 46 -11.40 3.41 9.27
C PHE A 46 -12.55 4.11 10.02
N ILE A 47 -13.79 3.95 9.56
CA ILE A 47 -14.96 4.57 10.20
C ILE A 47 -15.10 4.11 11.65
N ILE A 48 -14.98 2.81 11.91
CA ILE A 48 -15.12 2.24 13.26
C ILE A 48 -14.00 2.75 14.17
N SER A 49 -12.75 2.68 13.71
CA SER A 49 -11.57 3.08 14.47
C SER A 49 -11.59 4.57 14.79
N THR A 50 -11.83 5.42 13.80
CA THR A 50 -11.98 6.88 13.99
C THR A 50 -13.15 7.20 14.92
N SER A 51 -14.30 6.54 14.76
CA SER A 51 -15.46 6.77 15.64
C SER A 51 -15.14 6.42 17.10
N LEU A 52 -14.46 5.30 17.33
CA LEU A 52 -14.05 4.86 18.66
C LEU A 52 -13.04 5.82 19.28
N LEU A 53 -12.04 6.25 18.50
CA LEU A 53 -11.04 7.21 18.94
C LEU A 53 -11.69 8.55 19.33
N LEU A 54 -12.56 9.09 18.47
CA LEU A 54 -13.31 10.33 18.73
C LEU A 54 -14.18 10.20 19.97
N TYR A 55 -14.96 9.12 20.10
CA TYR A 55 -15.81 8.88 21.26
C TYR A 55 -15.01 8.89 22.56
N ARG A 56 -13.87 8.20 22.60
CA ARG A 56 -12.99 8.15 23.78
C ARG A 56 -12.45 9.53 24.12
N LYS A 57 -12.03 10.31 23.13
CA LYS A 57 -11.45 11.63 23.36
C LYS A 57 -12.48 12.64 23.85
N ILE A 58 -13.68 12.62 23.27
CA ILE A 58 -14.81 13.46 23.72
C ILE A 58 -15.23 13.05 25.13
N ARG A 59 -15.44 11.75 25.38
CA ARG A 59 -15.91 11.26 26.68
C ARG A 59 -14.93 11.52 27.83
N CYS A 60 -13.64 11.37 27.57
CA CYS A 60 -12.60 11.56 28.58
C CYS A 60 -12.06 12.99 28.65
N ASN A 61 -12.57 13.91 27.81
CA ASN A 61 -12.04 15.27 27.62
C ASN A 61 -10.50 15.29 27.56
N SER A 62 -9.95 14.33 26.81
CA SER A 62 -8.51 14.06 26.79
C SER A 62 -7.94 14.31 25.41
N VAL A 63 -6.70 14.80 25.37
CA VAL A 63 -5.93 14.94 24.13
C VAL A 63 -5.50 13.57 23.61
N ILE A 64 -5.29 13.46 22.30
CA ILE A 64 -4.78 12.23 21.68
C ILE A 64 -3.35 11.94 22.17
N TRP A 65 -2.57 13.01 22.37
CA TRP A 65 -1.18 12.95 22.81
C TRP A 65 -1.08 13.47 24.23
N ASN A 66 -0.75 12.62 25.18
CA ASN A 66 -0.53 13.02 26.57
C ASN A 66 0.96 12.86 26.91
N GLY A 67 1.64 13.97 27.20
CA GLY A 67 3.07 13.94 27.58
C GLY A 67 3.98 13.32 26.50
N GLN A 68 3.70 13.59 25.22
CA GLN A 68 4.41 13.02 24.05
C GLN A 68 4.19 11.51 23.80
N CYS A 69 3.30 10.86 24.56
CA CYS A 69 2.96 9.46 24.37
C CYS A 69 1.47 9.28 24.04
N PHE A 70 1.16 8.20 23.34
CA PHE A 70 -0.20 7.70 23.19
C PHE A 70 -0.54 6.77 24.37
N THR A 71 -1.81 6.71 24.75
CA THR A 71 -2.28 5.50 25.45
C THR A 71 -2.28 4.35 24.45
N ALA A 72 -1.95 3.13 24.88
CA ALA A 72 -1.74 2.00 23.97
C ALA A 72 -2.89 1.76 22.99
N LEU A 73 -4.14 1.84 23.46
CA LEU A 73 -5.32 1.70 22.60
C LEU A 73 -5.53 2.92 21.68
N ASP A 74 -5.32 4.15 22.16
CA ASP A 74 -5.49 5.33 21.31
C ASP A 74 -4.42 5.38 20.20
N GLY A 75 -3.20 4.94 20.51
CA GLY A 75 -2.12 4.82 19.55
C GLY A 75 -2.37 3.71 18.54
N PHE A 76 -2.88 2.55 18.98
CA PHE A 76 -3.33 1.49 18.06
C PHE A 76 -4.36 2.00 17.06
N LEU A 77 -5.41 2.68 17.52
CA LEU A 77 -6.47 3.23 16.67
C LEU A 77 -5.91 4.29 15.70
N PHE A 78 -5.04 5.17 16.19
CA PHE A 78 -4.41 6.20 15.36
C PHE A 78 -3.57 5.59 14.21
N TRP A 79 -2.73 4.60 14.51
CA TRP A 79 -1.91 3.94 13.49
C TRP A 79 -2.73 3.06 12.55
N ALA A 80 -3.82 2.45 13.04
CA ALA A 80 -4.79 1.76 12.21
C ALA A 80 -5.49 2.72 11.21
N ASP A 81 -5.81 3.94 11.65
CA ASP A 81 -6.40 4.96 10.78
C ASP A 81 -5.42 5.40 9.68
N ILE A 82 -4.15 5.67 10.04
CA ILE A 82 -3.09 5.98 9.06
C ILE A 82 -2.94 4.85 8.04
N TRP A 83 -2.92 3.60 8.51
CA TRP A 83 -2.83 2.45 7.63
C TRP A 83 -4.01 2.38 6.65
N CYS A 84 -5.24 2.52 7.15
CA CYS A 84 -6.44 2.46 6.33
C CYS A 84 -6.46 3.57 5.28
N ILE A 85 -6.14 4.81 5.67
CA ILE A 85 -6.04 5.94 4.73
C ILE A 85 -5.03 5.64 3.62
N GLY A 86 -3.84 5.17 3.98
CA GLY A 86 -2.83 4.77 3.02
C GLY A 86 -3.37 3.74 2.03
N ARG A 87 -3.92 2.63 2.54
CA ARG A 87 -4.46 1.55 1.70
C ARG A 87 -5.58 2.02 0.78
N ILE A 88 -6.47 2.89 1.27
CA ILE A 88 -7.54 3.48 0.46
C ILE A 88 -6.94 4.30 -0.69
N ILE A 89 -5.96 5.16 -0.42
CA ILE A 89 -5.29 5.98 -1.45
C ILE A 89 -4.60 5.09 -2.49
N PHE A 90 -3.87 4.06 -2.04
CA PHE A 90 -3.21 3.12 -2.94
C PHE A 90 -4.19 2.35 -3.84
N ILE A 91 -5.31 1.89 -3.27
CA ILE A 91 -6.34 1.18 -4.03
C ILE A 91 -7.01 2.11 -5.04
N ILE A 92 -7.33 3.35 -4.65
CA ILE A 92 -7.87 4.35 -5.57
C ILE A 92 -6.86 4.64 -6.69
N ASP A 93 -5.58 4.71 -6.36
CA ASP A 93 -4.52 4.91 -7.34
C ASP A 93 -4.46 3.78 -8.38
N GLU A 94 -4.52 2.53 -7.91
CA GLU A 94 -4.50 1.35 -8.78
C GLU A 94 -5.77 1.24 -9.65
N LEU A 95 -6.94 1.58 -9.09
CA LEU A 95 -8.21 1.57 -9.82
C LEU A 95 -8.30 2.67 -10.88
N GLY A 96 -7.85 3.89 -10.55
CA GLY A 96 -7.82 5.04 -11.45
C GLY A 96 -6.61 5.06 -12.37
N ASN A 97 -5.61 4.21 -12.10
CA ASN A 97 -4.38 4.08 -12.84
C ASN A 97 -3.59 5.40 -12.97
N PHE A 98 -3.59 6.25 -11.93
CA PHE A 98 -3.00 7.60 -12.01
C PHE A 98 -1.46 7.55 -12.11
N THR A 99 -0.84 6.50 -11.58
CA THR A 99 0.62 6.33 -11.55
C THR A 99 1.16 5.34 -12.59
N LYS A 100 0.44 5.12 -13.70
CA LYS A 100 0.76 4.11 -14.74
C LYS A 100 2.20 4.15 -15.27
N GLY A 101 2.86 5.31 -15.22
CA GLY A 101 4.24 5.50 -15.70
C GLY A 101 5.32 5.43 -14.62
N SER A 102 4.98 5.31 -13.34
CA SER A 102 5.95 5.38 -12.24
C SER A 102 5.89 4.14 -11.36
N ILE A 103 6.46 3.04 -11.88
CA ILE A 103 6.59 1.75 -11.17
C ILE A 103 7.30 1.95 -9.82
N ILE A 104 8.33 2.80 -9.79
CA ILE A 104 9.10 3.12 -8.58
C ILE A 104 8.19 3.76 -7.52
N PHE A 105 7.31 4.69 -7.92
CA PHE A 105 6.40 5.36 -6.99
C PHE A 105 5.37 4.39 -6.39
N ARG A 106 4.81 3.47 -7.20
CA ARG A 106 3.91 2.42 -6.71
C ARG A 106 4.58 1.50 -5.69
N TYR A 107 5.83 1.12 -5.97
CA TYR A 107 6.61 0.28 -5.07
C TYR A 107 6.89 0.98 -3.73
N ILE A 108 7.34 2.24 -3.77
CA ILE A 108 7.58 3.03 -2.56
C ILE A 108 6.30 3.21 -1.75
N LEU A 109 5.16 3.52 -2.39
CA LEU A 109 3.86 3.63 -1.71
C LEU A 109 3.48 2.32 -1.01
N PHE A 110 3.65 1.18 -1.69
CA PHE A 110 3.36 -0.13 -1.12
C PHE A 110 4.19 -0.41 0.14
N GLU A 111 5.50 -0.16 0.07
CA GLU A 111 6.43 -0.36 1.19
C GLU A 111 6.11 0.56 2.37
N ILE A 112 5.89 1.86 2.14
CA ILE A 112 5.54 2.82 3.21
C ILE A 112 4.26 2.39 3.94
N MET A 113 3.30 1.82 3.23
CA MET A 113 2.02 1.37 3.82
C MET A 113 2.12 0.05 4.59
N ALA A 114 3.24 -0.67 4.52
CA ALA A 114 3.46 -1.88 5.30
C ALA A 114 3.86 -1.57 6.76
N PHE A 115 4.38 -0.37 7.05
CA PHE A 115 4.87 -0.01 8.39
C PHE A 115 3.78 0.30 9.42
N PRO A 116 2.71 1.07 9.12
CA PRO A 116 1.72 1.48 10.13
C PRO A 116 1.08 0.34 10.93
N PRO A 117 0.75 -0.84 10.36
CA PRO A 117 0.25 -1.99 11.13
C PRO A 117 1.22 -2.49 12.19
N ILE A 118 2.52 -2.54 11.88
CA ILE A 118 3.56 -2.99 12.80
C ILE A 118 3.62 -2.04 14.00
N ILE A 119 3.58 -0.73 13.72
CA ILE A 119 3.60 0.30 14.76
C ILE A 119 2.30 0.25 15.58
N ALA A 120 1.15 0.00 14.96
CA ALA A 120 -0.12 -0.16 15.67
C ALA A 120 -0.05 -1.30 16.70
N VAL A 121 0.43 -2.48 16.27
CA VAL A 121 0.59 -3.65 17.15
C VAL A 121 1.59 -3.37 18.26
N ALA A 122 2.76 -2.82 17.95
CA ALA A 122 3.79 -2.48 18.93
C ALA A 122 3.28 -1.46 19.98
N THR A 123 2.50 -0.47 19.54
CA THR A 123 1.91 0.52 20.44
C THR A 123 0.90 -0.14 21.37
N TYR A 124 0.06 -1.06 20.87
CA TYR A 124 -0.90 -1.78 21.69
C TYR A 124 -0.21 -2.68 22.73
N THR A 125 0.80 -3.45 22.32
CA THR A 125 1.51 -4.37 23.22
C THR A 125 2.37 -3.65 24.25
N SER A 126 2.82 -2.43 23.97
CA SER A 126 3.60 -1.62 24.93
C SER A 126 2.83 -1.18 26.17
N GLY A 127 1.49 -1.23 26.15
CA GLY A 127 0.64 -0.91 27.30
C GLY A 127 0.01 -2.10 27.99
N LEU A 128 0.41 -3.32 27.63
CA LEU A 128 0.14 -4.55 28.38
C LEU A 128 1.26 -4.77 29.41
#